data_AF-A0A938HPB5-F1
#
_entry.id   AF-A0A938HPB5-F1
#
_cell.length_a   1.000
_cell.length_b   1.000
_cell.length_c   1.000
_cell.angle_alpha   90.00
_cell.angle_beta   90.00
_cell.angle_gamma   90.00
#
_symmetry.space_group_name_H-M   'P 1'
#
loop_
_entity.id
_entity.type
_entity.pdbx_description
1 polymer ?
#
loop_
_entity_poly.entity_id
_entity_poly.type
_entity_poly.pdbx_seq_one_letter_code
_entity_poly.pdbx_strand_id
1 'polypeptide(L)'
;MTVKRIVIATGWVALVLALGACEDTRKILGMDKRPPDEFSVYSRAPLSLPPNFDLRPPAPGEARPQETAPSTDAEQALRGRRPGLIEEQPAPEGSSPGVRALLRQTGGLTVQPNIRVVVNEEAAGLAQENERITDKILFWRKPEPEGVVVNAEKENQRIRENQALGKPVNEGETPVIQRKKRGLF
;
A
#
# COMPACT_ATOMS: atom_id res chain seq x y z
N MET A 1 67.41 -28.80 24.57
CA MET A 1 66.30 -28.07 25.27
C MET A 1 65.19 -27.56 24.33
N THR A 2 65.41 -27.44 23.03
CA THR A 2 64.44 -26.90 22.06
C THR A 2 63.29 -27.85 21.73
N VAL A 3 63.56 -29.15 21.57
CA VAL A 3 62.53 -30.17 21.25
C VAL A 3 61.48 -30.31 22.36
N LYS A 4 61.91 -30.30 23.63
CA LYS A 4 60.98 -30.40 24.79
C LYS A 4 60.07 -29.17 24.90
N ARG A 5 60.55 -27.98 24.50
CA ARG A 5 59.75 -26.75 24.44
C ARG A 5 58.73 -26.77 23.30
N ILE A 6 59.08 -27.34 22.14
CA ILE A 6 58.17 -27.47 21.00
C ILE A 6 57.03 -28.45 21.32
N VAL A 7 57.32 -29.61 21.92
CA VAL A 7 56.29 -30.60 22.29
C VAL A 7 55.31 -30.04 23.33
N ILE A 8 55.80 -29.27 24.30
CA ILE A 8 54.94 -28.61 25.29
C ILE A 8 54.06 -27.54 24.61
N ALA A 9 54.62 -26.75 23.69
CA ALA A 9 53.86 -25.72 22.97
C ALA A 9 52.77 -26.34 22.08
N THR A 10 53.05 -27.43 21.37
CA THR A 10 52.06 -28.13 20.54
C THR A 10 50.97 -28.79 21.39
N GLY A 11 51.31 -29.32 22.57
CA GLY A 11 50.33 -29.87 23.50
C GLY A 11 49.38 -28.80 24.06
N TRP A 12 49.90 -27.61 24.36
CA TRP A 12 49.08 -26.47 24.78
C TRP A 12 48.14 -25.99 23.68
N VAL A 13 48.60 -25.92 22.42
CA VAL A 13 47.76 -25.54 21.27
C VAL A 13 46.63 -26.56 21.05
N ALA A 14 46.93 -27.86 21.13
CA ALA A 14 45.92 -28.91 20.99
C ALA A 14 44.87 -28.86 22.12
N LEU A 15 45.28 -28.56 23.34
CA LEU A 15 44.37 -28.42 24.48
C LEU A 15 43.43 -27.22 24.31
N VAL A 16 43.95 -26.07 23.86
CA VAL A 16 43.13 -24.87 23.61
C VAL A 16 42.10 -25.12 22.49
N LEU A 17 42.48 -25.83 21.42
CA LEU A 17 41.55 -26.21 20.35
C LEU A 17 40.47 -27.19 20.83
N ALA A 18 40.79 -28.13 21.73
CA ALA A 18 39.84 -29.08 22.26
C ALA A 18 38.78 -28.43 23.17
N LEU A 19 39.13 -27.38 23.91
CA LEU A 19 38.17 -26.67 24.78
C LEU A 19 37.17 -25.81 23.98
N GLY A 20 37.56 -25.27 22.83
CA GLY A 20 36.67 -24.46 21.97
C GLY A 20 35.59 -25.26 21.20
N ALA A 21 35.76 -26.58 21.06
CA ALA A 21 34.84 -27.44 20.30
C ALA A 21 33.58 -27.89 21.09
N CYS A 22 33.57 -27.70 22.40
CA CYS A 22 32.46 -28.15 23.26
C CYS A 22 31.20 -27.26 23.20
N GLU A 23 31.33 -26.01 22.74
CA GLU A 23 30.19 -25.07 22.70
C GLU A 23 29.30 -25.29 21.46
N ASP A 24 29.90 -25.52 20.29
CA ASP A 24 29.18 -25.74 19.04
C ASP A 24 28.42 -27.07 19.05
N THR A 25 29.01 -28.11 19.64
CA THR A 25 28.36 -29.42 19.80
C THR A 25 27.11 -29.33 20.69
N ARG A 26 27.11 -28.51 21.74
CA ARG A 26 25.93 -28.26 22.60
C ARG A 26 24.78 -27.61 21.82
N LYS A 27 25.10 -26.73 20.87
CA LYS A 27 24.14 -26.02 20.00
C LYS A 27 23.56 -26.91 18.89
N ILE A 28 24.34 -27.85 18.37
CA ILE A 28 23.91 -28.87 17.39
C ILE A 28 23.05 -29.96 18.07
N LEU A 29 23.42 -30.36 19.29
CA LEU A 29 22.67 -31.34 20.08
C LEU A 29 21.36 -30.78 20.69
N GLY A 30 20.99 -29.53 20.39
CA GLY A 30 19.73 -28.92 20.81
C GLY A 30 19.63 -28.69 22.32
N MET A 31 20.76 -28.73 23.03
CA MET A 31 20.83 -28.55 24.48
C MET A 31 20.84 -27.06 24.88
N ASP A 32 20.82 -26.18 23.88
CA ASP A 32 20.77 -24.74 24.02
C ASP A 32 19.33 -24.23 23.78
N LYS A 33 18.84 -23.33 24.63
CA LYS A 33 17.49 -22.78 24.53
C LYS A 33 17.47 -21.77 23.37
N ARG A 34 16.79 -22.11 22.28
CA ARG A 34 16.44 -21.15 21.22
C ARG A 34 15.09 -20.52 21.58
N PRO A 35 15.05 -19.29 22.13
CA PRO A 35 13.78 -18.61 22.31
C PRO A 35 13.09 -18.41 20.94
N PRO A 36 11.76 -18.52 20.87
CA PRO A 36 11.02 -18.15 19.67
C PRO A 36 11.32 -16.69 19.31
N ASP A 37 11.39 -16.40 18.01
CA ASP A 37 11.61 -15.04 17.52
C ASP A 37 10.47 -14.13 17.98
N GLU A 38 10.79 -13.12 18.77
CA GLU A 38 9.86 -12.16 19.35
C GLU A 38 9.15 -11.30 18.29
N PHE A 39 9.68 -11.23 17.07
CA PHE A 39 9.03 -10.56 15.94
C PHE A 39 8.08 -11.48 15.15
N SER A 40 8.07 -12.78 15.47
CA SER A 40 7.16 -13.77 14.86
C SER A 40 5.82 -13.92 15.60
N VAL A 41 5.64 -13.21 16.72
CA VAL A 41 4.41 -13.24 17.51
C VAL A 41 3.45 -12.17 16.99
N TYR A 42 2.39 -12.60 16.33
CA TYR A 42 1.35 -11.72 15.80
C TYR A 42 0.10 -11.76 16.68
N SER A 43 -0.58 -10.62 16.83
CA SER A 43 -1.89 -10.57 17.48
C SER A 43 -2.94 -11.25 16.60
N ARG A 44 -3.76 -12.11 17.22
CA ARG A 44 -4.92 -12.70 16.54
C ARG A 44 -6.06 -11.68 16.51
N ALA A 45 -6.86 -11.72 15.45
CA ALA A 45 -8.07 -10.92 15.37
C ALA A 45 -9.00 -11.22 16.57
N PRO A 46 -9.64 -10.19 17.17
CA PRO A 46 -10.55 -10.39 18.28
C PRO A 46 -11.77 -11.20 17.82
N LEU A 47 -12.25 -12.10 18.68
CA LEU A 47 -13.45 -12.89 18.38
C LEU A 47 -14.68 -11.99 18.50
N SER A 48 -15.33 -11.66 17.38
CA SER A 48 -16.65 -11.03 17.37
C SER A 48 -17.74 -12.10 17.21
N LEU A 49 -18.78 -12.02 18.03
CA LEU A 49 -19.96 -12.86 17.88
C LEU A 49 -20.73 -12.43 16.62
N PRO A 50 -20.96 -13.32 15.64
CA PRO A 50 -21.78 -12.97 14.48
C PRO A 50 -23.23 -12.71 14.90
N PRO A 51 -23.96 -11.83 14.18
CA PRO A 51 -25.34 -11.48 14.52
C PRO A 51 -26.29 -12.68 14.43
N ASN A 52 -26.00 -13.63 13.53
CA ASN A 52 -26.72 -14.88 13.39
C ASN A 52 -25.73 -16.04 13.55
N PHE A 53 -26.06 -17.01 14.41
CA PHE A 53 -25.24 -18.21 14.68
C PHE A 53 -25.40 -19.31 13.61
N ASP A 54 -25.85 -18.95 12.40
CA ASP A 54 -26.13 -19.91 11.32
C ASP A 54 -24.87 -20.51 10.67
N LEU A 55 -23.68 -20.05 11.08
CA LEU A 55 -22.42 -20.58 10.59
C LEU A 55 -22.05 -21.85 11.36
N ARG A 56 -21.83 -22.93 10.62
CA ARG A 56 -21.30 -24.18 11.18
C ARG A 56 -19.90 -23.91 11.75
N PRO A 57 -19.60 -24.36 12.98
CA PRO A 57 -18.26 -24.24 13.54
C PRO A 57 -17.23 -24.87 12.59
N PRO A 58 -16.09 -24.21 12.32
CA PRO A 58 -15.05 -24.78 11.48
C PRO A 58 -14.49 -26.06 12.12
N ALA A 59 -14.13 -27.04 11.30
CA ALA A 59 -13.55 -28.27 11.80
C ALA A 59 -12.21 -27.98 12.50
N PRO A 60 -11.87 -28.71 13.58
CA PRO A 60 -10.56 -28.58 14.22
C PRO A 60 -9.43 -28.82 13.20
N GLY A 61 -8.57 -27.81 13.00
CA GLY A 61 -7.41 -27.88 12.10
C GLY A 61 -7.63 -27.30 10.69
N GLU A 62 -8.83 -26.83 10.36
CA GLU A 62 -9.08 -26.18 9.08
C GLU A 62 -8.59 -24.72 9.08
N ALA A 63 -8.09 -24.24 7.93
CA ALA A 63 -7.53 -22.91 7.79
C ALA A 63 -8.61 -21.86 8.08
N ARG A 64 -8.37 -21.00 9.07
CA ARG A 64 -9.31 -19.95 9.45
C ARG A 64 -9.19 -18.79 8.44
N PRO A 65 -10.29 -18.38 7.77
CA PRO A 65 -10.26 -17.25 6.84
C PRO A 65 -9.82 -15.93 7.48
N GLN A 66 -9.92 -15.84 8.81
CA GLN A 66 -9.58 -14.66 9.61
C GLN A 66 -8.11 -14.64 10.06
N GLU A 67 -7.37 -15.74 9.95
CA GLU A 67 -5.94 -15.81 10.30
C GLU A 67 -5.08 -15.60 9.04
N THR A 68 -5.14 -14.39 8.48
CA THR A 68 -4.19 -13.97 7.44
C THR A 68 -2.91 -13.49 8.10
N ALA A 69 -1.74 -13.88 7.56
CA ALA A 69 -0.48 -13.35 8.03
C ALA A 69 -0.42 -11.82 7.78
N PRO A 70 0.10 -11.02 8.72
CA PRO A 70 0.13 -9.56 8.57
C PRO A 70 1.05 -9.09 7.43
N SER A 71 2.04 -9.90 7.04
CA SER A 71 2.83 -9.65 5.83
C SER A 71 1.99 -9.70 4.56
N THR A 72 1.08 -10.68 4.46
CA THR A 72 0.15 -10.82 3.34
C THR A 72 -0.87 -9.68 3.32
N ASP A 73 -1.35 -9.25 4.48
CA ASP A 73 -2.28 -8.11 4.61
C ASP A 73 -1.60 -6.79 4.21
N ALA A 74 -0.38 -6.55 4.69
CA ALA A 74 0.43 -5.39 4.31
C ALA A 74 0.75 -5.37 2.81
N GLU A 75 1.09 -6.52 2.23
CA GLU A 75 1.33 -6.65 0.79
C GLU A 75 0.07 -6.36 -0.04
N GLN A 76 -1.11 -6.81 0.41
CA GLN A 76 -2.39 -6.49 -0.24
C GLN A 76 -2.74 -5.00 -0.13
N ALA A 77 -2.49 -4.39 1.03
CA ALA A 77 -2.68 -2.96 1.24
C ALA A 77 -1.77 -2.12 0.35
N LEU A 78 -0.49 -2.49 0.23
CA LEU A 78 0.48 -1.81 -0.63
C LEU A 78 0.19 -1.98 -2.12
N ARG A 79 -0.26 -3.17 -2.54
CA ARG A 79 -0.64 -3.46 -3.92
C ARG A 79 -1.99 -2.85 -4.32
N GLY A 80 -2.70 -2.21 -3.38
CA GLY A 80 -4.04 -1.65 -3.60
C GLY A 80 -5.08 -2.71 -3.97
N ARG A 81 -4.75 -4.00 -3.82
CA ARG A 81 -5.58 -5.12 -4.22
C ARG A 81 -6.26 -5.66 -2.99
N ARG A 82 -7.35 -5.00 -2.58
CA ARG A 82 -8.36 -5.63 -1.71
C ARG A 82 -8.96 -6.80 -2.52
N PRO A 83 -8.78 -8.07 -2.10
CA PRO A 83 -9.38 -9.19 -2.80
C PRO A 83 -10.89 -9.18 -2.52
N GLY A 84 -11.68 -8.96 -3.57
CA GLY A 84 -13.11 -8.63 -3.47
C GLY A 84 -13.25 -7.15 -3.15
N LEU A 85 -13.99 -6.34 -3.90
CA LEU A 85 -15.29 -6.55 -4.46
C LEU A 85 -15.38 -5.68 -5.73
N ILE A 86 -16.03 -6.16 -6.79
CA ILE A 86 -16.87 -5.23 -7.55
C ILE A 86 -17.99 -4.92 -6.55
N GLU A 87 -17.75 -3.92 -5.71
CA GLU A 87 -18.74 -3.47 -4.74
C GLU A 87 -19.79 -2.74 -5.58
N GLU A 88 -20.96 -3.36 -5.75
CA GLU A 88 -22.13 -2.58 -6.17
C GLU A 88 -22.33 -1.52 -5.10
N GLN A 89 -21.92 -0.30 -5.41
CA GLN A 89 -22.10 0.82 -4.50
C GLN A 89 -23.60 0.92 -4.22
N PRO A 90 -24.06 0.95 -2.95
CA PRO A 90 -25.47 1.15 -2.66
C PRO A 90 -25.94 2.42 -3.39
N ALA A 91 -27.08 2.33 -4.08
CA ALA A 91 -27.62 3.46 -4.82
C ALA A 91 -27.78 4.67 -3.88
N PRO A 92 -27.49 5.90 -4.34
CA PRO A 92 -27.48 7.06 -3.46
C PRO A 92 -28.79 7.21 -2.69
N GLU A 93 -28.68 7.51 -1.39
CA GLU A 93 -29.78 7.76 -0.47
C GLU A 93 -30.81 8.70 -1.12
N GLY A 94 -32.08 8.28 -1.20
CA GLY A 94 -33.15 9.03 -1.88
C GLY A 94 -33.36 8.72 -3.38
N SER A 95 -32.62 7.78 -3.98
CA SER A 95 -32.85 7.37 -5.37
C SER A 95 -34.20 6.68 -5.55
N SER A 96 -35.01 7.15 -6.51
CA SER A 96 -36.27 6.49 -6.87
C SER A 96 -36.04 5.10 -7.47
N PRO A 97 -37.04 4.20 -7.44
CA PRO A 97 -36.92 2.87 -8.05
C PRO A 97 -36.51 2.91 -9.53
N GLY A 98 -37.00 3.90 -10.29
CA GLY A 98 -36.64 4.10 -11.69
C GLY A 98 -35.18 4.52 -11.89
N VAL A 99 -34.67 5.43 -11.04
CA VAL A 99 -33.25 5.83 -11.07
C VAL A 99 -32.35 4.63 -10.77
N ARG A 100 -32.72 3.79 -9.80
CA ARG A 100 -31.96 2.56 -9.50
C ARG A 100 -31.95 1.59 -10.68
N ALA A 101 -33.07 1.44 -11.39
CA ALA A 101 -33.13 0.61 -12.59
C ALA A 101 -32.23 1.16 -13.71
N LEU A 102 -32.25 2.48 -13.93
CA LEU A 102 -31.39 3.13 -14.92
C LEU A 102 -29.89 3.00 -14.56
N LEU A 103 -29.53 3.19 -13.29
CA LEU A 103 -28.15 3.06 -12.82
C LEU A 103 -27.62 1.63 -12.98
N ARG A 104 -28.47 0.61 -12.75
CA ARG A 104 -28.12 -0.79 -13.05
C ARG A 104 -27.91 -1.00 -14.54
N GLN A 105 -28.79 -0.46 -15.38
CA GLN A 105 -28.70 -0.61 -16.83
C GLN A 105 -27.49 0.10 -17.45
N THR A 106 -27.09 1.24 -16.88
CA THR A 106 -25.95 2.05 -17.33
C THR A 106 -24.62 1.61 -16.70
N GLY A 107 -24.63 0.64 -15.78
CA GLY A 107 -23.44 0.21 -15.05
C GLY A 107 -22.94 1.23 -14.01
N GLY A 108 -23.74 2.24 -13.67
CA GLY A 108 -23.38 3.30 -12.71
C GLY A 108 -23.20 2.82 -11.27
N LEU A 109 -23.61 1.58 -10.94
CA LEU A 109 -23.35 0.95 -9.64
C LEU A 109 -22.00 0.22 -9.59
N THR A 110 -21.34 0.04 -10.73
CA THR A 110 -20.08 -0.70 -10.87
C THR A 110 -18.90 0.27 -10.83
N VAL A 111 -18.28 0.45 -9.67
CA VAL A 111 -17.10 1.31 -9.52
C VAL A 111 -15.83 0.48 -9.70
N GLN A 112 -14.96 0.86 -10.63
CA GLN A 112 -13.63 0.25 -10.77
C GLN A 112 -12.71 0.77 -9.65
N PRO A 113 -12.17 -0.10 -8.76
CA PRO A 113 -11.36 0.35 -7.61
C PRO A 113 -10.09 1.11 -8.03
N ASN A 114 -9.56 0.79 -9.20
CA ASN A 114 -8.34 1.37 -9.76
C ASN A 114 -8.59 2.48 -10.80
N ILE A 115 -9.83 3.01 -10.92
CA ILE A 115 -10.16 4.02 -11.95
C ILE A 115 -9.24 5.24 -11.95
N ARG A 116 -8.74 5.66 -10.78
CA ARG A 116 -7.80 6.78 -10.66
C ARG A 116 -6.47 6.50 -11.34
N VAL A 117 -6.00 5.26 -11.29
CA VAL A 117 -4.75 4.85 -11.95
C VAL A 117 -4.96 4.86 -13.46
N VAL A 118 -6.05 4.24 -13.93
CA VAL A 118 -6.42 4.21 -15.36
C VAL A 118 -6.52 5.62 -15.94
N VAL A 119 -7.28 6.51 -15.30
CA VAL A 119 -7.44 7.91 -15.76
C VAL A 119 -6.11 8.65 -15.79
N ASN A 120 -5.26 8.46 -14.78
CA ASN A 120 -3.95 9.11 -14.76
C ASN A 120 -3.02 8.57 -15.86
N GLU A 121 -3.06 7.27 -16.15
CA GLU A 121 -2.28 6.65 -17.23
C GLU A 121 -2.76 7.12 -18.61
N GLU A 122 -4.08 7.15 -18.83
CA GLU A 122 -4.69 7.67 -20.06
C GLU A 122 -4.36 9.15 -20.25
N ALA A 123 -4.51 9.97 -19.21
CA ALA A 123 -4.16 11.39 -19.26
C ALA A 123 -2.66 11.62 -19.51
N ALA A 124 -1.79 10.80 -18.91
CA ALA A 124 -0.35 10.85 -19.15
C ALA A 124 0.00 10.41 -20.59
N GLY A 125 -0.71 9.42 -21.13
CA GLY A 125 -0.57 8.99 -22.53
C GLY A 125 -0.90 10.14 -23.49
N LEU A 126 -2.05 10.79 -23.31
CA LEU A 126 -2.46 11.94 -24.13
C LEU A 126 -1.46 13.11 -24.07
N ALA A 127 -0.79 13.30 -22.93
CA ALA A 127 0.26 14.32 -22.79
C ALA A 127 1.57 13.96 -23.52
N GLN A 128 1.86 12.68 -23.71
CA GLN A 128 3.13 12.22 -24.33
C GLN A 128 3.00 11.93 -25.82
N GLU A 129 1.83 11.52 -26.31
CA GLU A 129 1.64 11.00 -27.67
C GLU A 129 1.83 12.08 -28.77
N ASN A 130 1.83 13.36 -28.42
CA ASN A 130 1.95 14.47 -29.36
C ASN A 130 3.36 15.05 -29.54
N GLU A 131 4.39 14.56 -28.84
CA GLU A 131 5.76 15.08 -29.02
C GLU A 131 6.51 14.34 -30.14
N ARG A 132 6.51 14.88 -31.36
CA ARG A 132 7.37 14.36 -32.44
C ARG A 132 8.85 14.58 -32.09
N ILE A 133 9.72 13.67 -32.54
CA ILE A 133 11.18 13.82 -32.36
C ILE A 133 11.67 15.17 -32.91
N THR A 134 11.09 15.64 -34.02
CA THR A 134 11.37 16.95 -34.60
C THR A 134 10.97 18.10 -33.67
N ASP A 135 9.84 17.98 -32.96
CA ASP A 135 9.38 18.99 -32.00
C ASP A 135 10.30 19.04 -30.78
N LYS A 136 10.86 17.90 -30.34
CA LYS A 136 11.89 17.90 -29.27
C LYS A 136 13.16 18.63 -29.66
N ILE A 137 13.50 18.64 -30.94
CA ILE A 137 14.68 19.35 -31.46
C ILE A 137 14.36 20.84 -31.67
N LEU A 138 13.19 21.16 -32.23
CA LEU A 138 12.75 22.54 -32.49
C LEU A 138 12.41 23.30 -31.19
N PHE A 139 11.77 22.61 -30.23
CA PHE A 139 11.37 23.10 -28.92
C PHE A 139 12.18 22.43 -27.81
N TRP A 140 13.52 22.47 -27.95
CA TRP A 140 14.47 22.00 -26.92
C TRP A 140 14.29 22.62 -25.52
N ARG A 141 13.52 23.71 -25.43
CA ARG A 141 13.05 24.31 -24.18
C ARG A 141 11.67 23.72 -23.85
N LYS A 142 11.57 23.08 -22.67
CA LYS A 142 10.33 22.46 -22.18
C LYS A 142 9.15 23.42 -22.36
N PRO A 143 8.07 23.02 -23.06
CA PRO A 143 6.86 23.82 -23.17
C PRO A 143 6.29 24.09 -21.77
N GLU A 144 5.67 25.25 -21.59
CA GLU A 144 4.91 25.49 -20.37
C GLU A 144 3.80 24.43 -20.30
N PRO A 145 3.70 23.68 -19.18
CA PRO A 145 2.68 22.65 -19.05
C PRO A 145 1.30 23.28 -19.22
N GLU A 146 0.53 22.72 -20.15
CA GLU A 146 -0.83 23.16 -20.41
C GLU A 146 -1.71 22.88 -19.18
N GLY A 147 -2.58 23.83 -18.84
CA GLY A 147 -3.54 23.70 -17.76
C GLY A 147 -3.29 24.62 -16.57
N VAL A 148 -4.39 25.01 -15.94
CA VAL A 148 -4.39 25.86 -14.75
C VAL A 148 -4.52 24.96 -13.52
N VAL A 149 -3.52 24.97 -12.64
CA VAL A 149 -3.52 24.14 -11.43
C VAL A 149 -4.43 24.77 -10.39
N VAL A 150 -5.46 24.04 -9.96
CA VAL A 150 -6.35 24.44 -8.87
C VAL A 150 -5.61 24.35 -7.53
N ASN A 151 -5.78 25.36 -6.68
CA ASN A 151 -5.27 25.35 -5.32
C ASN A 151 -6.20 24.50 -4.43
N ALA A 152 -5.75 23.30 -4.06
CA ALA A 152 -6.55 22.34 -3.30
C ALA A 152 -7.01 22.88 -1.93
N GLU A 153 -6.17 23.62 -1.21
CA GLU A 153 -6.50 24.15 0.11
C GLU A 153 -7.58 25.24 0.03
N LYS A 154 -7.37 26.21 -0.86
CA LYS A 154 -8.33 27.30 -1.06
C LYS A 154 -9.66 26.81 -1.64
N GLU A 155 -9.62 25.80 -2.52
CA GLU A 155 -10.84 25.23 -3.09
C GLU A 155 -11.65 24.47 -2.03
N ASN A 156 -11.00 23.72 -1.15
CA ASN A 156 -11.67 23.06 -0.03
C ASN A 156 -12.32 24.09 0.91
N GLN A 157 -11.65 25.21 1.18
CA GLN A 157 -12.22 26.31 1.96
C GLN A 157 -13.48 26.88 1.30
N ARG A 158 -13.43 27.20 0.00
CA ARG A 158 -14.58 27.70 -0.77
C ARG A 158 -15.77 26.73 -0.71
N ILE A 159 -15.53 25.44 -0.89
CA ILE A 159 -16.58 24.41 -0.84
C ILE A 159 -17.24 24.38 0.54
N ARG A 160 -16.45 24.43 1.62
CA ARG A 160 -16.98 24.44 3.00
C ARG A 160 -17.82 25.69 3.28
N GLU A 161 -17.37 26.86 2.81
CA GLU A 161 -18.11 28.11 2.94
C GLU A 161 -19.44 28.05 2.19
N ASN A 162 -19.45 27.56 0.94
CA ASN A 162 -20.69 27.39 0.17
C ASN A 162 -21.66 26.43 0.85
N GLN A 163 -21.17 25.31 1.38
CA GLN A 163 -21.98 24.36 2.14
C GLN A 163 -22.57 25.00 3.41
N ALA A 164 -21.79 25.79 4.14
CA ALA A 164 -22.26 26.49 5.33
C ALA A 164 -23.30 27.58 5.01
N LEU A 165 -23.18 28.23 3.85
CA LEU A 165 -24.10 29.26 3.35
C LEU A 165 -25.32 28.68 2.62
N GLY A 166 -25.40 27.36 2.45
CA GLY A 166 -26.49 26.70 1.70
C GLY A 166 -26.47 26.96 0.20
N LYS A 167 -25.34 27.42 -0.34
CA LYS A 167 -25.14 27.66 -1.78
C LYS A 167 -24.71 26.39 -2.50
N PRO A 168 -25.03 26.24 -3.80
CA PRO A 168 -24.54 25.12 -4.59
C PRO A 168 -23.01 25.09 -4.67
N VAL A 169 -22.43 23.88 -4.69
CA VAL A 169 -20.97 23.63 -4.56
C VAL A 169 -20.17 24.26 -5.71
N ASN A 170 -20.79 24.43 -6.88
CA ASN A 170 -20.19 25.02 -8.07
C ASN A 170 -20.25 26.56 -8.11
N GLU A 171 -20.77 27.23 -7.08
CA GLU A 171 -20.91 28.68 -7.08
C GLU A 171 -19.59 29.39 -6.70
N GLY A 172 -19.15 30.33 -7.53
CA GLY A 172 -17.93 31.13 -7.32
C GLY A 172 -16.74 30.67 -8.16
N GLU A 173 -15.67 31.46 -8.14
CA GLU A 173 -14.45 31.19 -8.91
C GLU A 173 -13.58 30.12 -8.22
N THR A 174 -13.13 29.13 -8.99
CA THR A 174 -12.17 28.13 -8.51
C THR A 174 -10.80 28.80 -8.29
N PRO A 175 -10.22 28.74 -7.08
CA PRO A 175 -8.95 29.38 -6.80
C PRO A 175 -7.82 28.63 -7.49
N VAL A 176 -7.05 29.36 -8.29
CA VAL A 176 -5.97 28.80 -9.11
C VAL A 176 -4.59 29.25 -8.61
N ILE A 177 -3.60 28.38 -8.76
CA ILE A 177 -2.20 28.70 -8.45
C ILE A 177 -1.63 29.48 -9.63
N GLN A 178 -1.60 30.81 -9.52
CA GLN A 178 -0.94 31.66 -10.50
C GLN A 178 0.58 31.48 -10.41
N ARG A 179 1.18 30.86 -11.43
CA ARG A 179 2.63 30.79 -11.56
C ARG A 179 3.14 32.14 -12.04
N LYS A 180 4.04 32.77 -11.27
CA LYS A 180 4.73 33.99 -11.70
C LYS A 180 5.52 33.68 -12.97
N LYS A 181 5.33 34.48 -14.03
CA LYS A 181 6.13 34.40 -15.25
C LYS A 181 7.61 34.54 -14.85
N ARG A 182 8.43 33.55 -15.18
CA ARG A 182 9.89 33.69 -15.04
C ARG A 182 10.34 34.80 -15.99
N GLY A 183 11.04 35.80 -15.45
CA GLY A 183 11.67 36.84 -16.27
C GLY A 183 12.70 36.23 -17.21
N LEU A 184 12.76 36.75 -18.44
CA LEU A 184 13.80 36.40 -19.41
C LEU A 184 15.14 36.94 -18.90
N PHE A 185 15.95 36.08 -18.29
CA PHE A 185 17.42 36.14 -18.31
C PHE A 185 17.95 34.71 -18.37
#